data_AF-A0AA87B6M0-F1
#
_entry.id   AF-A0AA87B6M0-F1
#
_cell.length_a   1.000
_cell.length_b   1.000
_cell.length_c   1.000
_cell.angle_alpha   90.00
_cell.angle_beta   90.00
_cell.angle_gamma   90.00
#
_symmetry.space_group_name_H-M   'P 1'
#
loop_
_entity.id
_entity.type
_entity.pdbx_description
1 polymer ?
#
loop_
_entity_poly.entity_id
_entity_poly.type
_entity_poly.pdbx_seq_one_letter_code
_entity_poly.pdbx_strand_id
1 'polypeptide(L)'
;MLLFLHHSGIDPDSCINVWVEDWYIVSGDDCISVKSGRDEYGIKSAMPSQHLVIRGITGKSPDSAMIALGNEMSGGIFDVRVEGLTAIDTESAIRIKTAFGRGGYVKNIFV
;
A
#
# COMPACT_ATOMS: atom_id res chain seq x y z
N MET A 1 -14.09 -4.36 10.81
CA MET A 1 -14.19 -5.80 10.44
C MET A 1 -12.81 -6.45 10.61
N LEU A 2 -12.71 -7.77 10.85
CA LEU A 2 -11.45 -8.49 11.09
C LEU A 2 -11.07 -9.37 9.88
N LEU A 3 -9.85 -9.21 9.35
CA LEU A 3 -9.28 -9.99 8.24
C LEU A 3 -8.03 -10.75 8.71
N PHE A 4 -7.97 -12.05 8.43
CA PHE A 4 -6.77 -12.89 8.57
C PHE A 4 -6.35 -13.43 7.21
N LEU A 5 -5.14 -13.10 6.77
CA LEU A 5 -4.66 -13.46 5.44
C LEU A 5 -3.23 -14.01 5.49
N HIS A 6 -2.95 -15.02 4.67
CA HIS A 6 -1.62 -15.61 4.53
C HIS A 6 -0.67 -14.76 3.69
N HIS A 7 -1.20 -13.89 2.82
CA HIS A 7 -0.49 -12.93 1.99
C HIS A 7 -0.92 -11.50 2.35
N SER A 8 -0.53 -10.51 1.54
CA SER A 8 -0.95 -9.11 1.69
C SER A 8 -2.47 -8.97 1.87
N GLY A 9 -2.86 -7.97 2.65
CA GLY A 9 -4.24 -7.79 3.07
C GLY A 9 -5.13 -7.20 1.97
N ILE A 10 -4.99 -5.90 1.77
CA ILE A 10 -5.73 -5.11 0.77
C ILE A 10 -4.73 -4.50 -0.20
N ASP A 11 -4.90 -4.75 -1.50
CA ASP A 11 -3.94 -4.34 -2.53
C ASP A 11 -4.59 -3.46 -3.61
N PRO A 12 -4.79 -2.15 -3.39
CA PRO A 12 -5.24 -1.26 -4.46
C PRO A 12 -4.15 -1.17 -5.54
N ASP A 13 -4.40 -1.75 -6.70
CA ASP A 13 -3.51 -1.71 -7.85
C ASP A 13 -4.13 -0.90 -8.99
N SER A 14 -3.48 0.21 -9.35
CA SER A 14 -3.93 1.12 -10.41
C SER A 14 -5.36 1.64 -10.20
N CYS A 15 -5.74 1.90 -8.94
CA CYS A 15 -7.09 2.29 -8.54
C CYS A 15 -7.19 3.79 -8.25
N ILE A 16 -8.36 4.38 -8.51
CA ILE A 16 -8.65 5.80 -8.28
C ILE A 16 -9.81 5.94 -7.30
N ASN A 17 -9.70 6.86 -6.33
CA ASN A 17 -10.76 7.16 -5.36
C ASN A 17 -11.12 5.94 -4.48
N VAL A 18 -10.18 5.52 -3.63
CA VAL A 18 -10.35 4.36 -2.73
C VAL A 18 -10.26 4.80 -1.28
N TRP A 19 -11.18 4.30 -0.46
CA TRP A 19 -11.21 4.49 0.99
C TRP A 19 -11.08 3.13 1.68
N VAL A 20 -10.12 3.01 2.60
CA VAL A 20 -9.93 1.84 3.46
C VAL A 20 -10.00 2.30 4.90
N GLU A 21 -11.06 1.91 5.62
CA GLU A 21 -11.41 2.55 6.89
C GLU A 21 -11.88 1.57 7.97
N ASP A 22 -11.38 1.72 9.19
CA ASP A 22 -11.86 1.01 10.40
C ASP A 22 -11.73 -0.52 10.35
N TRP A 23 -10.55 -0.98 9.94
CA TRP A 23 -10.20 -2.40 9.86
C TRP A 23 -9.17 -2.81 10.90
N TYR A 24 -9.31 -4.06 11.37
CA TYR A 24 -8.24 -4.79 12.01
C TYR A 24 -7.71 -5.85 11.04
N ILE A 25 -6.43 -5.76 10.67
CA ILE A 25 -5.81 -6.62 9.66
C ILE A 25 -4.63 -7.37 10.27
N VAL A 26 -4.61 -8.69 10.09
CA VAL A 26 -3.42 -9.52 10.35
C VAL A 26 -2.98 -10.14 9.05
N SER A 27 -1.74 -9.86 8.64
CA SER A 27 -1.16 -10.36 7.40
C SER A 27 0.23 -10.96 7.65
N GLY A 28 0.58 -11.97 6.87
CA GLY A 28 1.95 -12.50 6.80
C GLY A 28 2.89 -11.65 5.93
N ASP A 29 2.35 -10.71 5.16
CA ASP A 29 3.10 -9.69 4.40
C ASP A 29 2.44 -8.32 4.68
N ASP A 30 2.39 -7.39 3.73
CA ASP A 30 1.86 -6.05 3.98
C ASP A 30 0.35 -6.09 4.36
N CYS A 31 -0.08 -5.44 5.45
CA CYS A 31 -1.52 -5.35 5.73
C CYS A 31 -2.28 -4.61 4.62
N ILE A 32 -1.68 -3.57 4.04
CA ILE A 32 -2.19 -2.87 2.84
C ILE A 32 -1.01 -2.61 1.91
N SER A 33 -1.06 -3.07 0.66
CA SER A 33 0.00 -2.84 -0.35
C SER A 33 -0.55 -2.04 -1.52
N VAL A 34 -0.27 -0.73 -1.57
CA VAL A 34 -0.66 0.11 -2.70
C VAL A 34 0.29 -0.13 -3.87
N LYS A 35 -0.27 -0.47 -5.03
CA LYS A 35 0.46 -0.87 -6.24
C LYS A 35 -0.08 -0.14 -7.47
N SER A 36 0.62 -0.22 -8.58
CA SER A 36 0.26 0.40 -9.87
C SER A 36 1.00 -0.29 -11.02
N GLY A 37 1.00 -1.63 -11.04
CA GLY A 37 1.72 -2.43 -12.04
C GLY A 37 3.25 -2.43 -11.91
N ARG A 38 3.88 -3.31 -12.71
CA ARG A 38 5.30 -3.65 -12.60
C ARG A 38 6.05 -3.47 -13.92
N ASP A 39 7.23 -2.86 -13.83
CA ASP A 39 8.22 -2.69 -14.89
C ASP A 39 7.60 -2.17 -16.19
N GLU A 40 8.01 -2.72 -17.34
CA GLU A 40 7.56 -2.29 -18.66
C GLU A 40 6.02 -2.26 -18.78
N TYR A 41 5.31 -3.23 -18.21
CA TYR A 41 3.85 -3.27 -18.24
C TYR A 41 3.23 -2.11 -17.45
N GLY A 42 3.75 -1.84 -16.24
CA GLY A 42 3.27 -0.71 -15.43
C GLY A 42 3.61 0.65 -16.06
N ILE A 43 4.83 0.78 -16.60
CA ILE A 43 5.28 1.99 -17.31
C ILE A 43 4.41 2.23 -18.55
N LYS A 44 4.13 1.19 -19.34
CA LYS A 44 3.33 1.28 -20.56
C LYS A 44 1.87 1.61 -20.28
N SER A 45 1.31 1.02 -19.22
CA SER A 45 -0.06 1.34 -18.80
C SER A 45 -0.18 2.78 -18.29
N ALA A 46 0.86 3.30 -17.62
CA ALA A 46 0.89 4.65 -17.05
C ALA A 46 -0.36 4.98 -16.20
N MET A 47 -0.89 3.95 -15.52
CA MET A 47 -2.08 4.03 -14.67
C MET A 47 -1.63 4.07 -13.20
N PRO A 48 -1.67 5.23 -12.53
CA PRO A 48 -1.30 5.31 -11.14
C PRO A 48 -2.42 4.80 -10.21
N SER A 49 -2.04 4.36 -9.02
CA SER A 49 -2.97 4.37 -7.89
C SER A 49 -3.01 5.77 -7.29
N GLN A 50 -4.19 6.40 -7.26
CA GLN A 50 -4.32 7.78 -6.82
C GLN A 50 -5.61 8.13 -6.09
N HIS A 51 -5.53 9.13 -5.21
CA HIS A 51 -6.63 9.56 -4.33
C HIS A 51 -7.08 8.42 -3.41
N LEU A 52 -6.15 7.99 -2.54
CA LEU A 52 -6.40 6.96 -1.53
C LEU A 52 -6.49 7.61 -0.16
N VAL A 53 -7.49 7.19 0.62
CA VAL A 53 -7.59 7.49 2.06
C VAL A 53 -7.56 6.18 2.83
N ILE A 54 -6.61 6.06 3.74
CA ILE A 54 -6.44 4.90 4.61
C ILE A 54 -6.53 5.40 6.04
N ARG A 55 -7.62 5.08 6.76
CA ARG A 55 -7.87 5.63 8.09
C ARG A 55 -8.33 4.62 9.13
N GLY A 56 -7.97 4.86 10.39
CA GLY A 56 -8.49 4.07 11.51
C GLY A 56 -8.09 2.59 11.45
N ILE A 57 -6.94 2.28 10.85
CA ILE A 57 -6.51 0.89 10.68
C ILE A 57 -5.70 0.46 11.90
N THR A 58 -6.00 -0.73 12.41
CA THR A 58 -5.13 -1.48 13.32
C THR A 58 -4.55 -2.66 12.57
N GLY A 59 -3.22 -2.83 12.60
CA GLY A 59 -2.53 -3.79 11.74
C GLY A 59 -1.50 -4.60 12.50
N LYS A 60 -1.34 -5.86 12.11
CA LYS A 60 -0.25 -6.75 12.54
C LYS A 60 0.38 -7.45 11.33
N SER A 61 1.66 -7.20 11.11
CA SER A 61 2.49 -7.83 10.09
C SER A 61 3.92 -8.06 10.60
N PRO A 62 4.19 -9.17 11.30
CA PRO A 62 5.45 -9.38 12.03
C PRO A 62 6.70 -9.23 11.17
N ASP A 63 6.63 -9.68 9.92
CA ASP A 63 7.77 -9.78 9.01
C ASP A 63 7.67 -8.79 7.82
N SER A 64 6.73 -7.84 7.84
CA SER A 64 6.55 -6.86 6.75
C SER A 64 5.90 -5.55 7.23
N ALA A 65 5.16 -4.85 6.36
CA ALA A 65 4.63 -3.53 6.66
C ALA A 65 3.14 -3.52 7.02
N MET A 66 2.70 -2.52 7.78
CA MET A 66 1.27 -2.25 7.93
C MET A 66 0.74 -1.61 6.64
N ILE A 67 1.42 -0.60 6.11
CA ILE A 67 1.15 -0.06 4.77
C ILE A 67 2.43 -0.05 3.96
N ALA A 68 2.41 -0.71 2.82
CA ALA A 68 3.43 -0.62 1.80
C ALA A 68 2.95 0.20 0.60
N LEU A 69 3.86 1.00 0.06
CA LEU A 69 3.70 1.67 -1.23
C LEU A 69 4.72 1.05 -2.19
N GLY A 70 4.27 0.16 -3.06
CA GLY A 70 5.09 -0.66 -3.96
C GLY A 70 5.33 -2.10 -3.46
N ASN A 71 6.20 -2.89 -4.08
CA ASN A 71 7.23 -2.47 -5.04
C ASN A 71 6.75 -2.35 -6.49
N GLU A 72 5.60 -2.92 -6.82
CA GLU A 72 4.97 -2.79 -8.13
C GLU A 72 4.33 -1.41 -8.27
N MET A 73 5.17 -0.37 -8.41
CA MET A 73 4.74 1.04 -8.43
C MET A 73 4.98 1.73 -9.78
N SER A 74 5.16 0.96 -10.84
CA SER A 74 5.68 1.45 -12.12
C SER A 74 4.77 2.44 -12.86
N GLY A 75 3.45 2.33 -12.69
CA GLY A 75 2.45 3.29 -13.16
C GLY A 75 2.33 4.57 -12.31
N GLY A 76 2.87 4.56 -11.09
CA GLY A 76 2.87 5.67 -10.14
C GLY A 76 1.93 5.46 -8.94
N ILE A 77 2.32 6.00 -7.78
CA ILE A 77 1.48 6.10 -6.59
C ILE A 77 1.42 7.56 -6.17
N PHE A 78 0.22 8.12 -6.07
CA PHE A 78 0.00 9.56 -5.90
C PHE A 78 -1.13 9.89 -4.92
N ASP A 79 -0.97 10.92 -4.10
CA ASP A 79 -2.04 11.44 -3.22
C ASP A 79 -2.67 10.33 -2.36
N VAL A 80 -1.84 9.76 -1.50
CA VAL A 80 -2.25 8.79 -0.48
C VAL A 80 -2.23 9.49 0.87
N ARG A 81 -3.39 9.53 1.53
CA ARG A 81 -3.55 10.06 2.88
C ARG A 81 -3.76 8.93 3.86
N VAL A 82 -2.94 8.92 4.90
CA VAL A 82 -2.95 7.92 5.95
C VAL A 82 -3.18 8.63 7.28
N GLU A 83 -4.18 8.20 8.05
CA GLU A 83 -4.49 8.82 9.35
C GLU A 83 -4.97 7.78 10.39
N GLY A 84 -4.62 7.99 11.65
CA GLY A 84 -5.11 7.13 12.74
C GLY A 84 -4.72 5.65 12.61
N LEU A 85 -3.41 5.37 12.44
CA LEU A 85 -2.88 4.01 12.41
C LEU A 85 -2.46 3.50 13.78
N THR A 86 -2.75 2.22 14.04
CA THR A 86 -2.18 1.46 15.17
C THR A 86 -1.44 0.23 14.65
N ALA A 87 -0.12 0.30 14.58
CA ALA A 87 0.73 -0.83 14.19
C ALA A 87 1.10 -1.66 15.44
N ILE A 88 0.74 -2.94 15.44
CA ILE A 88 1.00 -3.88 16.54
C ILE A 88 1.94 -4.97 16.00
N ASP A 89 3.10 -5.16 16.63
CA ASP A 89 4.03 -6.25 16.27
C ASP A 89 4.25 -6.32 14.75
N THR A 90 4.61 -5.18 14.18
CA THR A 90 4.77 -4.99 12.73
C THR A 90 6.14 -4.43 12.43
N GLU A 91 6.83 -4.96 11.42
CA GLU A 91 8.21 -4.56 11.10
C GLU A 91 8.31 -3.08 10.69
N SER A 92 7.30 -2.56 9.98
CA SER A 92 7.23 -1.14 9.61
C SER A 92 5.80 -0.64 9.52
N ALA A 93 5.50 0.51 10.13
CA ALA A 93 4.17 1.12 10.00
C ALA A 93 3.90 1.55 8.54
N ILE A 94 4.81 2.34 7.96
CA ILE A 94 4.76 2.74 6.55
C ILE A 94 6.07 2.34 5.88
N ARG A 95 6.00 1.72 4.69
CA ARG A 95 7.18 1.31 3.93
C ARG A 95 7.02 1.67 2.45
N ILE A 96 7.96 2.43 1.91
CA ILE A 96 8.05 2.69 0.46
C ILE A 96 9.04 1.70 -0.13
N LYS A 97 8.60 0.91 -1.11
CA LYS A 97 9.41 -0.12 -1.77
C LYS A 97 9.54 0.19 -3.26
N THR A 98 10.77 0.13 -3.78
CA THR A 98 11.03 0.22 -5.22
C THR A 98 12.33 -0.51 -5.56
N ALA A 99 12.61 -0.67 -6.85
CA ALA A 99 13.82 -1.29 -7.37
C ALA A 99 14.25 -0.64 -8.68
N PHE A 100 15.52 -0.79 -9.05
CA PHE A 100 16.01 -0.37 -10.36
C PHE A 100 15.16 -1.00 -11.48
N GLY A 101 14.78 -0.18 -12.48
CA GLY A 101 13.92 -0.61 -13.58
C GLY A 101 12.41 -0.44 -13.33
N ARG A 102 11.95 -0.23 -12.09
CA ARG A 102 10.52 0.03 -11.83
C ARG A 102 10.03 1.32 -12.50
N GLY A 103 10.88 2.34 -12.60
CA GLY A 103 10.47 3.66 -13.09
C GLY A 103 9.39 4.28 -12.19
N GLY A 104 8.44 5.00 -12.79
CA GLY A 104 7.31 5.58 -12.08
C GLY A 104 7.71 6.57 -10.98
N TYR A 105 6.82 6.75 -10.02
CA TYR A 105 7.03 7.61 -8.85
C TYR A 105 6.16 7.18 -7.67
N VAL A 106 6.60 7.51 -6.45
CA VAL A 106 5.75 7.54 -5.25
C VAL A 106 5.81 8.96 -4.72
N LYS A 107 4.70 9.68 -4.74
CA LYS A 107 4.69 11.13 -4.48
C LYS A 107 3.42 11.57 -3.76
N ASN A 108 3.54 12.63 -2.95
CA ASN A 108 2.43 13.22 -2.19
C ASN A 108 1.77 12.20 -1.26
N ILE A 109 2.60 11.62 -0.39
CA ILE A 109 2.17 10.69 0.64
C ILE A 109 2.12 11.47 1.96
N PHE A 110 0.96 11.47 2.61
CA PHE A 110 0.71 12.14 3.87
C PHE A 110 0.43 11.09 4.93
N VAL A 111 1.18 11.14 6.04
CA VAL A 111 1.10 10.20 7.17
C VAL A 111 1.12 11.00 8.46
#